data_AF-A0A935LAG4-F1
#
_entry.id   AF-A0A935LAG4-F1
#
_cell.length_a   1.000
_cell.length_b   1.000
_cell.length_c   1.000
_cell.angle_alpha   90.00
_cell.angle_beta   90.00
_cell.angle_gamma   90.00
#
_symmetry.space_group_name_H-M   'P 1'
#
loop_
_entity.id
_entity.type
_entity.pdbx_description
1 polymer ?
#
loop_
_entity_poly.entity_id
_entity_poly.type
_entity_poly.pdbx_seq_one_letter_code
_entity_poly.pdbx_strand_id
1 'polypeptide(L)'
;MVALRIKPEKPEAHIQLLGTLFLIFQKCRREGLMAIEMDIERPRESDVFTAVAAFDEANAVIYTVLCDTLRLIMVGHLETSGLTRYLAAARKTSNLSKKQQSMFDVLESCMVSHREGYAPAIAVEYGRQCVPAGLKPDFNALEDYLRTLPRENNRVLSSAEMDARLVQFFDGLNNPTLKG
;
A
#
# COMPACT_ATOMS: atom_id res chain seq x y z
N MET A 1 -33.56 2.58 13.04
CA MET A 1 -33.19 2.23 11.64
C MET A 1 -31.70 2.39 11.48
N VAL A 2 -30.94 1.32 11.74
CA VAL A 2 -29.52 1.28 11.41
C VAL A 2 -29.48 0.99 9.92
N ALA A 3 -29.23 2.01 9.11
CA ALA A 3 -29.02 1.84 7.68
C ALA A 3 -27.91 0.80 7.53
N LEU A 4 -28.25 -0.32 6.89
CA LEU A 4 -27.30 -1.30 6.40
C LEU A 4 -26.26 -0.53 5.58
N ARG A 5 -25.13 -0.18 6.21
CA ARG A 5 -23.92 0.22 5.52
C ARG A 5 -23.59 -0.99 4.67
N ILE A 6 -24.02 -0.95 3.41
CA ILE A 6 -23.57 -1.87 2.36
C ILE A 6 -22.06 -1.75 2.43
N LYS A 7 -21.43 -2.74 3.06
CA LYS A 7 -19.99 -2.76 3.21
C LYS A 7 -19.45 -2.73 1.80
N PRO A 8 -18.55 -1.79 1.51
CA PRO A 8 -17.73 -1.90 0.35
C PRO A 8 -17.14 -3.32 0.26
N GLU A 9 -17.54 -4.15 -0.69
CA GLU A 9 -16.78 -5.38 -1.02
C GLU A 9 -15.47 -5.01 -1.75
N LYS A 10 -14.88 -3.83 -1.43
CA LYS A 10 -14.28 -2.87 -2.37
C LYS A 10 -12.76 -2.95 -2.51
N PRO A 11 -12.21 -2.30 -3.56
CA PRO A 11 -10.77 -2.14 -3.84
C PRO A 11 -9.93 -1.50 -2.72
N GLU A 12 -10.54 -1.13 -1.59
CA GLU A 12 -9.94 -0.41 -0.48
C GLU A 12 -8.61 -1.02 -0.03
N ALA A 13 -8.53 -2.35 0.09
CA ALA A 13 -7.32 -3.01 0.57
C ALA A 13 -6.13 -2.87 -0.39
N HIS A 14 -6.34 -2.96 -1.71
CA HIS A 14 -5.27 -2.77 -2.70
C HIS A 14 -4.81 -1.32 -2.74
N ILE A 15 -5.76 -0.37 -2.68
CA ILE A 15 -5.46 1.06 -2.67
C ILE A 15 -4.77 1.49 -1.39
N GLN A 16 -5.19 0.92 -0.25
CA GLN A 16 -4.53 1.11 1.03
C GLN A 16 -3.09 0.62 0.95
N LEU A 17 -2.86 -0.60 0.44
CA LEU A 17 -1.53 -1.15 0.26
C LEU A 17 -0.65 -0.27 -0.65
N LEU A 18 -1.17 0.18 -1.80
CA LEU A 18 -0.48 1.10 -2.71
C LEU A 18 -0.10 2.41 -2.01
N GLY A 19 -1.01 2.99 -1.23
CA GLY A 19 -0.76 4.19 -0.44
C GLY A 19 0.29 3.98 0.65
N THR A 20 0.24 2.86 1.36
CA THR A 20 1.21 2.54 2.41
C THR A 20 2.61 2.36 1.81
N LEU A 21 2.72 1.61 0.70
CA LEU A 21 3.97 1.44 -0.03
C LEU A 21 4.53 2.77 -0.52
N PHE A 22 3.67 3.65 -1.05
CA PHE A 22 4.08 4.99 -1.47
C PHE A 22 4.70 5.79 -0.31
N LEU A 23 4.04 5.83 0.85
CA LEU A 23 4.53 6.58 2.01
C LEU A 23 5.84 6.00 2.56
N ILE A 24 5.95 4.67 2.65
CA ILE A 24 7.20 4.00 3.05
C ILE A 24 8.33 4.36 2.09
N PHE A 25 8.11 4.22 0.77
CA PHE A 25 9.13 4.51 -0.23
C PHE A 25 9.52 6.00 -0.24
N GLN A 26 8.57 6.89 0.00
CA GLN A 26 8.86 8.32 0.16
C GLN A 26 9.73 8.60 1.40
N LYS A 27 9.41 7.98 2.55
CA LYS A 27 10.20 8.11 3.78
C LYS A 27 11.61 7.58 3.57
N CYS A 28 11.76 6.37 3.02
CA CYS A 28 13.05 5.77 2.67
C CYS A 28 13.88 6.67 1.75
N ARG A 29 13.26 7.28 0.73
CA ARG A 29 13.96 8.14 -0.22
C ARG A 29 14.41 9.47 0.40
N ARG A 30 13.64 10.02 1.34
CA ARG A 30 13.90 11.33 1.96
C ARG A 30 14.88 11.23 3.12
N GLU A 31 14.70 10.23 3.97
CA GLU A 31 15.39 10.14 5.28
C GLU A 31 16.34 8.93 5.35
N GLY A 32 16.36 8.11 4.31
CA GLY A 32 17.13 6.88 4.27
C GLY A 32 16.35 5.69 4.80
N LEU A 33 16.86 4.49 4.51
CA LEU A 33 16.17 3.24 4.83
C LEU A 33 16.00 3.01 6.34
N MET A 34 16.92 3.51 7.18
CA MET A 34 16.83 3.35 8.64
C MET A 34 15.66 4.14 9.25
N ALA A 35 15.12 5.13 8.55
CA ALA A 35 14.02 5.96 9.05
C ALA A 35 12.71 5.18 9.24
N ILE A 36 12.56 4.03 8.57
CA ILE A 36 11.35 3.17 8.67
C ILE A 36 11.50 2.03 9.68
N GLU A 37 12.61 1.93 10.42
CA GLU A 37 12.88 0.80 11.31
C GLU A 37 11.77 0.60 12.36
N MET A 38 11.42 1.65 13.08
CA MET A 38 10.34 1.61 14.08
C MET A 38 8.97 1.36 13.45
N ASP A 39 8.75 1.89 12.24
CA ASP A 39 7.47 1.74 11.53
C ASP A 39 7.19 0.29 11.19
N ILE A 40 8.19 -0.42 10.66
CA ILE A 40 8.03 -1.82 10.28
C ILE A 40 8.10 -2.77 11.48
N GLU A 41 8.74 -2.35 12.58
CA GLU A 41 8.76 -3.12 13.83
C GLU A 41 7.43 -3.06 14.57
N ARG A 42 6.76 -1.90 14.53
CA ARG A 42 5.46 -1.69 15.17
C ARG A 42 4.45 -1.10 14.18
N PRO A 43 4.05 -1.85 13.12
CA PRO A 43 3.22 -1.30 12.04
C PRO A 43 1.81 -0.91 12.49
N ARG A 44 1.32 -1.45 13.62
CA ARG A 44 0.02 -1.06 14.21
C ARG A 44 0.06 0.31 14.90
N GLU A 45 1.24 0.76 15.30
CA GLU A 45 1.46 2.03 16.01
C GLU A 45 2.13 3.07 15.11
N SER A 46 2.45 2.68 13.87
CA SER A 46 3.14 3.53 12.91
C SER A 46 2.18 4.49 12.23
N ASP A 47 2.49 5.77 12.32
CA ASP A 47 1.79 6.83 11.59
C ASP A 47 1.85 6.60 10.07
N VAL A 48 2.89 5.95 9.53
CA VAL A 48 2.99 5.62 8.10
C VAL A 48 1.91 4.63 7.67
N PHE A 49 1.71 3.56 8.44
CA PHE A 49 0.74 2.53 8.13
C PHE A 49 -0.69 3.03 8.37
N THR A 50 -0.90 3.79 9.46
CA THR A 50 -2.23 4.31 9.81
C THR A 50 -2.59 5.61 9.08
N ALA A 51 -1.66 6.31 8.42
CA ALA A 51 -1.96 7.52 7.63
C ALA A 51 -2.88 7.27 6.42
N VAL A 52 -2.97 6.01 5.98
CA VAL A 52 -3.71 5.64 4.79
C VAL A 52 -5.15 5.26 5.15
N ALA A 53 -5.29 4.33 6.08
CA ALA A 53 -6.54 3.87 6.69
C ALA A 53 -6.22 3.07 7.97
N ALA A 54 -7.24 2.68 8.72
CA ALA A 54 -7.09 1.77 9.85
C ALA A 54 -6.42 0.44 9.42
N PHE A 55 -5.62 -0.15 10.32
CA PHE A 55 -4.89 -1.38 10.03
C PHE A 55 -5.86 -2.53 9.68
N ASP A 56 -5.65 -3.16 8.53
CA ASP A 56 -6.54 -4.21 8.02
C ASP A 56 -6.11 -5.59 8.52
N GLU A 57 -6.70 -6.01 9.64
CA GLU A 57 -6.41 -7.32 10.25
C GLU A 57 -6.74 -8.50 9.32
N ALA A 58 -7.71 -8.38 8.40
CA ALA A 58 -8.04 -9.46 7.47
C ALA A 58 -6.93 -9.69 6.42
N ASN A 59 -6.13 -8.65 6.15
CA ASN A 59 -5.01 -8.70 5.20
C ASN A 59 -3.64 -8.51 5.91
N ALA A 60 -3.57 -8.72 7.23
CA ALA A 60 -2.36 -8.57 8.04
C ALA A 60 -1.15 -9.34 7.49
N VAL A 61 -1.37 -10.54 6.92
CA VAL A 61 -0.32 -11.36 6.30
C VAL A 61 0.46 -10.61 5.21
N ILE A 62 -0.20 -9.73 4.45
CA ILE A 62 0.46 -8.95 3.39
C ILE A 62 1.39 -7.90 4.01
N TYR A 63 0.95 -7.24 5.08
CA TYR A 63 1.77 -6.28 5.81
C TYR A 63 2.93 -6.97 6.55
N THR A 64 2.75 -8.19 7.05
CA THR A 64 3.85 -9.00 7.60
C THR A 64 4.93 -9.24 6.55
N VAL A 65 4.55 -9.71 5.35
CA VAL A 65 5.51 -9.93 4.26
C VAL A 65 6.20 -8.63 3.84
N LEU A 66 5.47 -7.52 3.75
CA LEU A 66 6.05 -6.20 3.50
C LEU A 66 7.11 -5.84 4.54
N CYS A 67 6.78 -5.92 5.83
CA CYS A 67 7.71 -5.58 6.91
C CYS A 67 8.93 -6.50 6.92
N ASP A 68 8.74 -7.81 6.76
CA ASP A 68 9.85 -8.76 6.73
C ASP A 68 10.77 -8.54 5.52
N THR A 69 10.18 -8.19 4.37
CA THR A 69 10.94 -7.82 3.18
C THR A 69 11.79 -6.57 3.42
N LEU A 70 11.22 -5.54 4.03
CA LEU A 70 11.94 -4.30 4.37
C LEU A 70 13.05 -4.56 5.41
N ARG A 71 12.79 -5.41 6.41
CA ARG A 71 13.82 -5.88 7.36
C ARG A 71 14.98 -6.57 6.65
N LEU A 72 14.70 -7.46 5.70
CA LEU A 72 15.74 -8.15 4.95
C LEU A 72 16.57 -7.18 4.11
N ILE A 73 15.95 -6.15 3.53
CA ILE A 73 16.65 -5.10 2.78
C ILE A 73 17.51 -4.23 3.72
N MET A 74 17.09 -4.02 4.98
CA MET A 74 17.87 -3.29 5.99
C MET A 74 19.08 -4.09 6.48
N VAL A 75 18.88 -5.37 6.79
CA VAL A 75 19.91 -6.22 7.41
C VAL A 75 20.95 -6.71 6.39
N GLY A 76 20.57 -6.87 5.12
CA GLY A 76 21.47 -7.37 4.08
C GLY A 76 21.32 -6.58 2.79
N HIS A 77 22.40 -6.53 1.99
CA HIS A 77 22.38 -6.03 0.62
C HIS A 77 21.58 -6.98 -0.30
N LEU A 78 20.28 -7.14 -0.04
CA LEU A 78 19.39 -8.00 -0.81
C LEU A 78 19.17 -7.35 -2.18
N GLU A 79 19.87 -7.84 -3.20
CA GLU A 79 19.65 -7.41 -4.58
C GLU A 79 18.27 -7.88 -5.09
N THR A 80 17.79 -7.25 -6.16
CA THR A 80 16.47 -7.52 -6.74
C THR A 80 16.22 -9.02 -6.99
N SER A 81 17.21 -9.76 -7.48
CA SER A 81 17.06 -11.21 -7.71
C SER A 81 16.84 -12.01 -6.42
N GLY A 82 17.48 -11.60 -5.33
CA GLY A 82 17.30 -12.20 -4.00
C GLY A 82 15.92 -11.89 -3.44
N LEU A 83 15.46 -10.65 -3.61
CA LEU A 83 14.12 -10.20 -3.23
C LEU A 83 13.03 -11.01 -3.94
N THR A 84 13.11 -11.15 -5.27
CA THR A 84 12.13 -11.93 -6.04
C THR A 84 12.09 -13.39 -5.58
N ARG A 85 13.25 -14.01 -5.30
CA ARG A 85 13.31 -15.39 -4.78
C ARG A 85 12.64 -15.50 -3.40
N TYR A 86 12.91 -14.55 -2.51
CA TYR A 86 12.30 -14.53 -1.18
C TYR A 86 10.77 -14.39 -1.27
N LEU A 87 10.27 -13.44 -2.06
CA LEU A 87 8.84 -13.21 -2.24
C LEU A 87 8.14 -14.42 -2.88
N ALA A 88 8.77 -15.07 -3.86
CA ALA A 88 8.25 -16.30 -4.45
C ALA A 88 8.13 -17.45 -3.43
N ALA A 89 9.05 -17.56 -2.48
CA ALA A 89 8.98 -18.52 -1.39
C ALA A 89 7.87 -18.16 -0.39
N ALA A 90 7.83 -16.90 0.06
CA ALA A 90 6.80 -16.39 0.98
C ALA A 90 5.39 -16.64 0.44
N ARG A 91 5.13 -16.31 -0.84
CA ARG A 91 3.84 -16.55 -1.52
C ARG A 91 3.39 -18.00 -1.39
N LYS A 92 4.29 -18.97 -1.53
CA LYS A 92 3.98 -20.41 -1.45
C LYS A 92 3.67 -20.86 -0.01
N THR A 93 4.33 -20.26 0.98
CA THR A 93 4.19 -20.68 2.39
C THR A 93 3.04 -20.02 3.13
N SER A 94 2.55 -18.86 2.67
CA SER A 94 1.61 -18.02 3.43
C SER A 94 0.12 -18.42 3.31
N ASN A 95 -0.23 -19.53 2.65
CA ASN A 95 -1.62 -20.01 2.47
C ASN A 95 -2.64 -18.89 2.18
N LEU A 96 -2.37 -18.10 1.14
CA LEU A 96 -3.10 -16.86 0.85
C LEU A 96 -4.46 -17.13 0.20
N SER A 97 -5.49 -16.42 0.66
CA SER A 97 -6.77 -16.33 -0.05
C SER A 97 -6.60 -15.71 -1.44
N LYS A 98 -7.59 -15.88 -2.34
CA LYS A 98 -7.55 -15.28 -3.69
C LYS A 98 -7.34 -13.75 -3.66
N LYS A 99 -8.00 -13.06 -2.72
CA LYS A 99 -7.84 -11.61 -2.53
C LYS A 99 -6.40 -11.27 -2.12
N GLN A 100 -5.87 -11.98 -1.14
CA GLN A 100 -4.50 -11.79 -0.65
C GLN A 100 -3.45 -12.12 -1.71
N GLN A 101 -3.66 -13.12 -2.57
CA GLN A 101 -2.77 -13.40 -3.71
C GLN A 101 -2.67 -12.19 -4.64
N SER A 102 -3.81 -11.59 -5.00
CA SER A 102 -3.80 -10.38 -5.83
C SER A 102 -3.14 -9.18 -5.13
N MET A 103 -3.30 -9.04 -3.81
CA MET A 103 -2.56 -8.01 -3.05
C MET A 103 -1.05 -8.30 -3.02
N PHE A 104 -0.67 -9.58 -2.96
CA PHE A 104 0.72 -9.99 -3.01
C PHE A 104 1.36 -9.62 -4.36
N ASP A 105 0.63 -9.76 -5.47
CA ASP A 105 1.10 -9.34 -6.79
C ASP A 105 1.40 -7.84 -6.84
N VAL A 106 0.53 -7.03 -6.22
CA VAL A 106 0.75 -5.58 -6.06
C VAL A 106 2.00 -5.30 -5.22
N LEU A 107 2.12 -5.97 -4.07
CA LEU A 107 3.26 -5.83 -3.16
C LEU A 107 4.57 -6.17 -3.87
N GLU A 108 4.64 -7.33 -4.54
CA GLU A 108 5.84 -7.78 -5.24
C GLU A 108 6.24 -6.80 -6.34
N SER A 109 5.30 -6.38 -7.18
CA SER A 109 5.56 -5.45 -8.28
C SER A 109 6.11 -4.10 -7.77
N CYS A 110 5.53 -3.57 -6.69
CA CYS A 110 6.02 -2.35 -6.05
C CYS A 110 7.42 -2.51 -5.44
N MET A 111 7.64 -3.59 -4.68
CA MET A 111 8.91 -3.81 -3.97
C MET A 111 10.06 -4.05 -4.94
N VAL A 112 9.83 -4.86 -5.98
CA VAL A 112 10.83 -5.17 -7.02
C VAL A 112 11.21 -3.92 -7.81
N SER A 113 10.22 -3.18 -8.33
CA SER A 113 10.50 -1.96 -9.09
C SER A 113 11.16 -0.87 -8.21
N HIS A 114 10.71 -0.69 -6.96
CA HIS A 114 11.40 0.25 -6.07
C HIS A 114 12.84 -0.17 -5.80
N ARG A 115 13.09 -1.47 -5.63
CA ARG A 115 14.44 -2.01 -5.39
C ARG A 115 15.37 -1.82 -6.59
N GLU A 116 14.83 -1.84 -7.80
CA GLU A 116 15.54 -1.50 -9.05
C GLU A 116 15.89 -0.01 -9.17
N GLY A 117 15.40 0.83 -8.26
CA GLY A 117 15.72 2.26 -8.20
C GLY A 117 14.64 3.17 -8.77
N TYR A 118 13.47 2.62 -9.15
CA TYR A 118 12.36 3.46 -9.57
C TYR A 118 11.84 4.34 -8.43
N ALA A 119 11.45 5.57 -8.78
CA ALA A 119 10.87 6.52 -7.85
C ALA A 119 9.57 5.98 -7.21
N PRO A 120 9.21 6.41 -5.98
CA PRO A 120 8.02 5.91 -5.27
C PRO A 120 6.73 5.89 -6.11
N ALA A 121 6.43 6.98 -6.82
CA ALA A 121 5.23 7.06 -7.66
C ALA A 121 5.25 6.06 -8.82
N ILE A 122 6.42 5.84 -9.43
CA ILE A 122 6.59 4.90 -10.54
C ILE A 122 6.49 3.46 -10.05
N ALA A 123 7.10 3.14 -8.90
CA ALA A 123 7.00 1.82 -8.31
C ALA A 123 5.54 1.44 -7.97
N VAL A 124 4.78 2.40 -7.45
CA VAL A 124 3.35 2.23 -7.13
C VAL A 124 2.51 2.11 -8.40
N GLU A 125 2.90 2.74 -9.52
CA GLU A 125 2.26 2.52 -10.82
C GLU A 125 2.47 1.09 -11.34
N TYR A 126 3.66 0.50 -11.18
CA TYR A 126 3.88 -0.93 -11.47
C TYR A 126 2.96 -1.82 -10.62
N GLY A 127 2.75 -1.46 -9.36
CA GLY A 127 1.77 -2.11 -8.49
C GLY A 127 0.33 -1.96 -8.98
N ARG A 128 -0.08 -0.75 -9.39
CA ARG A 128 -1.43 -0.48 -9.93
C ARG A 128 -1.74 -1.43 -11.08
N GLN A 129 -0.75 -1.75 -11.92
CA GLN A 129 -0.95 -2.64 -13.05
C GLN A 129 -1.43 -4.04 -12.66
N CYS A 130 -1.07 -4.50 -11.46
CA CYS A 130 -1.45 -5.80 -10.91
C CYS A 130 -2.83 -5.81 -10.23
N VAL A 131 -3.47 -4.65 -10.03
CA VAL A 131 -4.81 -4.58 -9.43
C VAL A 131 -5.84 -5.21 -10.38
N PRO A 132 -6.79 -6.05 -9.91
CA PRO A 132 -7.80 -6.66 -10.76
C PRO A 132 -8.63 -5.62 -11.51
N ALA A 133 -9.00 -5.90 -12.78
CA ALA A 133 -9.62 -4.91 -13.67
C ALA A 133 -10.85 -4.18 -13.09
N GLY A 134 -11.73 -4.89 -12.37
CA GLY A 134 -12.91 -4.28 -11.74
C GLY A 134 -12.59 -3.40 -10.52
N LEU A 135 -11.36 -3.45 -10.03
CA LEU A 135 -10.90 -2.73 -8.84
C LEU A 135 -9.79 -1.70 -9.15
N LYS A 136 -9.27 -1.73 -10.38
CA LYS A 136 -8.09 -0.99 -10.79
C LYS A 136 -8.45 0.47 -11.02
N PRO A 137 -7.90 1.41 -10.24
CA PRO A 137 -8.07 2.83 -10.55
C PRO A 137 -7.35 3.12 -11.87
N ASP A 138 -7.79 4.14 -12.58
CA ASP A 138 -6.98 4.68 -13.67
C ASP A 138 -5.74 5.40 -13.11
N PHE A 139 -4.85 5.79 -14.01
CA PHE A 139 -3.59 6.43 -13.65
C PHE A 139 -3.81 7.74 -12.89
N ASN A 140 -4.67 8.61 -13.42
CA ASN A 140 -4.93 9.94 -12.86
C ASN A 140 -5.57 9.83 -11.47
N ALA A 141 -6.56 8.95 -11.31
CA ALA A 141 -7.21 8.76 -10.02
C ALA A 141 -6.21 8.29 -8.95
N LEU A 142 -5.31 7.36 -9.29
CA LEU A 142 -4.27 6.94 -8.36
C LEU A 142 -3.32 8.08 -8.04
N GLU A 143 -2.86 8.83 -9.04
CA GLU A 143 -1.96 9.96 -8.83
C GLU A 143 -2.58 11.03 -7.91
N ASP A 144 -3.84 11.39 -8.16
CA ASP A 144 -4.59 12.34 -7.33
C ASP A 144 -4.71 11.83 -5.89
N TYR A 145 -5.05 10.56 -5.71
CA TYR A 145 -5.11 9.94 -4.40
C TYR A 145 -3.76 10.02 -3.66
N LEU A 146 -2.65 9.65 -4.32
CA LEU A 146 -1.32 9.70 -3.72
C LEU A 146 -0.92 11.13 -3.30
N ARG A 147 -1.38 12.15 -4.03
CA ARG A 147 -1.17 13.56 -3.68
C ARG A 147 -1.91 14.01 -2.42
N THR A 148 -3.01 13.33 -2.08
CA THR A 148 -3.78 13.58 -0.84
C THR A 148 -3.20 12.91 0.40
N LEU A 149 -2.21 12.02 0.24
CA LEU A 149 -1.58 11.33 1.37
C LEU A 149 -0.71 12.31 2.17
N PRO A 150 -0.72 12.24 3.51
CA PRO A 150 0.10 13.11 4.33
C PRO A 150 1.58 12.83 4.04
N ARG A 151 2.33 13.90 3.84
CA ARG A 151 3.80 13.84 3.90
C ARG A 151 4.12 13.90 5.39
N GLU A 152 4.72 12.86 5.96
CA GLU A 152 5.01 12.81 7.41
C GLU A 152 5.59 14.15 7.94
N ASN A 153 5.16 14.51 9.15
CA ASN A 153 5.19 15.83 9.83
C ASN A 153 3.93 16.71 9.73
N ASN A 154 2.81 16.22 9.19
CA ASN A 154 1.54 16.94 9.28
C ASN A 154 0.41 16.03 9.77
N ARG A 155 -0.14 16.38 10.95
CA ARG A 155 -1.37 15.90 11.60
C ARG A 155 -1.77 14.45 11.32
N VAL A 156 -1.61 13.59 12.32
CA VAL A 156 -2.26 12.26 12.37
C VAL A 156 -3.76 12.46 12.12
N LEU A 157 -4.27 11.91 11.02
CA LEU A 157 -5.68 11.94 10.69
C LEU A 157 -6.44 11.00 11.64
N SER A 158 -7.60 11.42 12.10
CA SER A 158 -8.51 10.53 12.83
C SER A 158 -9.02 9.42 11.90
N SER A 159 -9.43 8.28 12.47
CA SER A 159 -10.01 7.16 11.70
C SER A 159 -11.13 7.61 10.76
N ALA A 160 -11.95 8.58 11.20
CA ALA A 160 -13.04 9.13 10.41
C ALA A 160 -12.56 9.97 9.21
N GLU A 161 -11.46 10.71 9.35
CA GLU A 161 -10.86 11.50 8.25
C GLU A 161 -10.22 10.58 7.20
N MET A 162 -9.58 9.48 7.61
CA MET A 162 -9.05 8.47 6.68
C MET A 162 -10.17 7.79 5.91
N ASP A 163 -11.21 7.33 6.62
CA ASP A 163 -12.38 6.68 6.02
C ASP A 163 -13.08 7.62 5.02
N ALA A 164 -13.25 8.89 5.40
CA ALA A 164 -13.84 9.90 4.51
C ALA A 164 -13.02 10.10 3.23
N ARG A 165 -11.68 10.06 3.32
CA ARG A 165 -10.80 10.19 2.15
C ARG A 165 -10.92 8.98 1.21
N LEU A 166 -10.98 7.77 1.76
CA LEU A 166 -11.23 6.57 0.95
C LEU A 166 -12.59 6.65 0.27
N VAL A 167 -13.63 7.05 1.01
CA VAL A 167 -14.99 7.23 0.44
C VAL A 167 -14.96 8.25 -0.71
N GLN A 168 -14.36 9.43 -0.52
CA GLN A 168 -14.23 10.45 -1.57
C GLN A 168 -13.51 9.93 -2.81
N PHE A 169 -12.43 9.16 -2.63
CA PHE A 169 -11.72 8.54 -3.74
C PHE A 169 -12.62 7.55 -4.51
N PHE A 170 -13.34 6.67 -3.82
CA PHE A 170 -14.26 5.71 -4.45
C PHE A 170 -15.47 6.37 -5.10
N ASP A 171 -15.98 7.47 -4.54
CA ASP A 171 -17.05 8.25 -5.15
C ASP A 171 -16.55 8.93 -6.44
N GLY A 172 -15.31 9.42 -6.45
CA GLY A 172 -14.66 9.97 -7.64
C GLY A 172 -14.46 8.96 -8.76
N LEU A 173 -14.13 7.70 -8.44
CA LEU A 173 -14.03 6.62 -9.42
C LEU A 173 -15.37 6.33 -10.13
N ASN A 174 -16.49 6.52 -9.44
CA ASN A 174 -17.83 6.24 -9.96
C ASN A 174 -18.49 7.44 -10.65
N ASN A 175 -17.85 8.63 -10.66
CA ASN A 175 -18.41 9.83 -11.25
C ASN A 175 -17.51 10.42 -12.37
N PRO A 176 -17.84 10.20 -13.66
CA PRO A 176 -17.02 10.64 -14.79
C PRO A 176 -16.98 12.17 -15.00
N THR A 177 -17.79 12.95 -14.29
CA THR A 177 -17.83 14.43 -14.43
C THR A 177 -16.74 15.17 -13.65
N LEU A 178 -15.97 14.48 -12.81
CA LEU A 178 -14.82 15.05 -12.08
C LEU A 178 -13.47 14.77 -12.77
N LYS A 179 -13.49 14.10 -13.93
CA LYS A 179 -12.31 13.94 -14.80
C LYS A 179 -12.14 15.20 -15.65
N GLY A 180 -11.74 16.29 -15.00
CA GLY A 180 -11.34 17.55 -15.65
C GLY A 180 -9.91 17.47 -16.16
#